data_AF-A0A1Q3A116-F1
#
_entry.id   AF-A0A1Q3A116-F1
#
_cell.length_a   1.000
_cell.length_b   1.000
_cell.length_c   1.000
_cell.angle_alpha   90.00
_cell.angle_beta   90.00
_cell.angle_gamma   90.00
#
_symmetry.space_group_name_H-M   'P 1'
#
loop_
_entity.id
_entity.type
_entity.pdbx_description
1 polymer ?
#
loop_
_entity_poly.entity_id
_entity_poly.type
_entity_poly.pdbx_seq_one_letter_code
_entity_poly.pdbx_strand_id
1 'polypeptide(L)'
;MGRASGSRTAVEAIDLYCRKSNGRALKRLGSCMGANIGKNKSEGRTSIVDQAEKLEKLRLRKLQDGETSITAIDAGVSNFAYSVFKWYKGDELPTLVDWNKINLCQRFLGKHRLKMSLDPMDTWKVGHGLLDMLTSELAISDLYVLEKQRMRSLSSKNVIESVLLSNVMEHILFSNLRNKQIHGNLNTDYVVHSSSPQKMAQYWCDLKSLKTLYNRFTQSTGLQPQKDLPFNDADNFHAAKTSKTIRINLVKTILKNAIAPQGYKKCNLTPHWRSNVEQQLNSQKRFKLLDCIGSGPELGTRKDDDLADSFLHGLAWMHWSKTYEGASEIVMKNGGVFDQEILKDFNDYCMSLNTEWSLMSSQMKGELAELNLANDLETSEEEEYTNSARSRKRESKF
;
A
#
# COMPACT_ATOMS: atom_id res chain seq x y z
N MET A 1 31.88 -39.36 12.31
CA MET A 1 32.11 -38.04 12.95
C MET A 1 31.08 -37.06 12.42
N GLY A 2 30.04 -36.77 13.21
CA GLY A 2 28.93 -35.91 12.80
C GLY A 2 29.38 -34.45 12.73
N ARG A 3 29.13 -33.78 11.60
CA ARG A 3 29.28 -32.32 11.52
C ARG A 3 28.37 -31.69 12.57
N ALA A 4 28.93 -30.94 13.50
CA ALA A 4 28.16 -30.01 14.33
C ALA A 4 27.35 -29.13 13.37
N SER A 5 26.03 -29.32 13.33
CA SER A 5 25.15 -28.51 12.52
C SER A 5 25.13 -27.11 13.12
N GLY A 6 25.86 -26.18 12.51
CA GLY A 6 25.85 -24.77 12.92
C GLY A 6 24.41 -24.23 12.98
N SER A 7 24.17 -23.35 13.95
CA SER A 7 22.92 -22.58 14.04
C SER A 7 22.63 -21.91 12.69
N ARG A 8 21.42 -22.09 12.16
CA ARG A 8 21.00 -21.41 10.93
C ARG A 8 20.59 -19.98 11.24
N THR A 9 20.67 -19.11 10.23
CA THR A 9 19.96 -17.82 10.25
C THR A 9 18.45 -18.04 10.12
N ALA A 10 17.64 -17.05 10.50
CA ALA A 10 16.18 -17.13 10.39
C ALA A 10 15.73 -17.33 8.93
N VAL A 11 16.39 -16.68 7.98
CA VAL A 11 16.09 -16.83 6.54
C VAL A 11 16.40 -18.24 6.04
N GLU A 12 17.54 -18.82 6.42
CA GLU A 12 17.90 -20.20 6.06
C GLU A 12 16.95 -21.22 6.70
N ALA A 13 16.52 -20.98 7.94
CA ALA A 13 15.50 -21.79 8.59
C ALA A 13 14.17 -21.70 7.83
N ILE A 14 13.71 -20.49 7.48
CA ILE A 14 12.49 -20.32 6.67
C ILE A 14 12.59 -21.07 5.34
N ASP A 15 13.69 -20.97 4.59
CA ASP A 15 13.85 -21.72 3.35
C ASP A 15 13.73 -23.24 3.60
N LEU A 16 14.40 -23.75 4.63
CA LEU A 16 14.34 -25.17 5.02
C LEU A 16 12.91 -25.65 5.29
N TYR A 17 12.14 -24.91 6.09
CA TYR A 17 10.75 -25.25 6.39
C TYR A 17 9.83 -25.06 5.19
N CYS A 18 10.07 -24.04 4.35
CA CYS A 18 9.33 -23.86 3.11
C CYS A 18 9.54 -25.02 2.11
N ARG A 19 10.75 -25.61 2.05
CA ARG A 19 11.00 -26.82 1.24
C ARG A 19 10.10 -27.98 1.65
N LYS A 20 9.86 -28.14 2.95
CA LYS A 20 9.08 -29.25 3.53
C LYS A 20 7.58 -28.99 3.58
N SER A 21 7.15 -27.74 3.55
CA SER A 21 5.74 -27.32 3.60
C SER A 21 4.99 -27.61 2.30
N ASN A 22 3.65 -27.69 2.36
CA ASN A 22 2.83 -27.89 1.15
C ASN A 22 2.58 -26.57 0.40
N GLY A 23 2.15 -26.66 -0.87
CA GLY A 23 1.94 -25.47 -1.71
C GLY A 23 0.88 -24.50 -1.20
N ARG A 24 -0.13 -24.98 -0.45
CA ARG A 24 -1.19 -24.13 0.11
C ARG A 24 -0.66 -23.27 1.26
N ALA A 25 0.14 -23.86 2.15
CA ALA A 25 0.83 -23.15 3.22
C ALA A 25 1.78 -22.07 2.65
N LEU A 26 2.59 -22.42 1.65
CA LEU A 26 3.48 -21.45 0.99
C LEU A 26 2.72 -20.31 0.34
N LYS A 27 1.60 -20.60 -0.34
CA LYS A 27 0.78 -19.55 -0.95
C LYS A 27 0.24 -18.58 0.10
N ARG A 28 -0.25 -19.09 1.25
CA ARG A 28 -0.73 -18.24 2.35
C ARG A 28 0.37 -17.39 2.95
N LEU A 29 1.50 -18.01 3.28
CA LEU A 29 2.67 -17.31 3.82
C LEU A 29 3.15 -16.22 2.85
N GLY A 30 3.34 -16.57 1.58
CA GLY A 30 3.79 -15.65 0.56
C GLY A 30 2.85 -14.44 0.40
N SER A 31 1.53 -14.66 0.32
CA SER A 31 0.56 -13.56 0.25
C SER A 31 0.57 -12.66 1.49
N CYS A 32 0.79 -13.21 2.68
CA CYS A 32 0.79 -12.44 3.93
C CYS A 32 2.15 -11.83 4.28
N MET A 33 3.23 -12.21 3.58
CA MET A 33 4.54 -11.57 3.65
C MET A 33 4.82 -10.59 2.50
N GLY A 34 3.89 -10.45 1.54
CA GLY A 34 4.10 -9.62 0.34
C GLY A 34 5.07 -10.23 -0.67
N ALA A 35 5.26 -11.55 -0.67
CA ALA A 35 6.02 -12.26 -1.68
C ALA A 35 5.18 -12.47 -2.96
N ASN A 36 5.85 -12.60 -4.11
CA ASN A 36 5.17 -12.98 -5.35
C ASN A 36 4.64 -14.41 -5.25
N ILE A 37 3.40 -14.63 -5.70
CA ILE A 37 2.83 -15.97 -5.83
C ILE A 37 3.41 -16.60 -7.09
N GLY A 38 4.41 -17.47 -6.94
CA GLY A 38 4.99 -18.23 -8.04
C GLY A 38 3.98 -19.18 -8.69
N LYS A 39 4.26 -19.60 -9.94
CA LYS A 39 3.40 -20.55 -10.67
C LYS A 39 3.47 -21.96 -10.10
N ASN A 40 4.59 -22.29 -9.48
CA ASN A 40 4.85 -23.57 -8.84
C ASN A 40 5.48 -23.37 -7.44
N LYS A 41 5.59 -24.47 -6.70
CA LYS A 41 6.13 -24.47 -5.32
C LYS A 41 7.56 -23.91 -5.24
N SER A 42 8.40 -24.18 -6.24
CA SER A 42 9.79 -23.74 -6.28
C SER A 42 9.88 -22.22 -6.42
N GLU A 43 9.18 -21.65 -7.40
CA GLU A 43 9.10 -20.20 -7.61
C GLU A 43 8.49 -19.47 -6.41
N GLY A 44 7.44 -20.05 -5.82
CA GLY A 44 6.82 -19.50 -4.61
C GLY A 44 7.80 -19.47 -3.43
N ARG A 45 8.57 -20.55 -3.23
CA ARG A 45 9.62 -20.60 -2.21
C ARG A 45 10.69 -19.53 -2.45
N THR A 46 11.24 -19.45 -3.66
CA THR A 46 12.26 -18.44 -3.99
C THR A 46 11.75 -17.03 -3.73
N SER A 47 10.49 -16.74 -4.08
CA SER A 47 9.88 -15.43 -3.82
C SER A 47 9.70 -15.15 -2.32
N ILE A 48 9.36 -16.17 -1.52
CA ILE A 48 9.25 -16.04 -0.06
C ILE A 48 10.63 -15.76 0.55
N VAL A 49 11.67 -16.47 0.12
CA VAL A 49 13.04 -16.29 0.64
C VAL A 49 13.60 -14.91 0.29
N ASP A 50 13.45 -14.47 -0.97
CA ASP A 50 13.84 -13.11 -1.38
C ASP A 50 13.13 -12.04 -0.55
N GLN A 51 11.83 -12.22 -0.26
CA GLN A 51 11.08 -11.31 0.60
C GLN A 51 11.53 -11.40 2.06
N ALA A 52 11.83 -12.60 2.56
CA ALA A 52 12.31 -12.85 3.93
C ALA A 52 13.64 -12.14 4.20
N GLU A 53 14.57 -12.08 3.24
CA GLU A 53 15.84 -11.35 3.40
C GLU A 53 15.62 -9.86 3.71
N LYS A 54 14.60 -9.26 3.11
CA LYS A 54 14.26 -7.83 3.30
C LYS A 54 13.62 -7.62 4.66
N LEU A 55 12.68 -8.50 5.03
CA LEU A 55 11.97 -8.44 6.31
C LEU A 55 12.88 -8.79 7.50
N GLU A 56 13.90 -9.63 7.29
CA GLU A 56 14.90 -9.95 8.31
C GLU A 56 15.71 -8.72 8.72
N LYS A 57 16.09 -7.87 7.75
CA LYS A 57 16.80 -6.63 8.05
C LYS A 57 15.98 -5.72 8.97
N LEU A 58 14.69 -5.57 8.70
CA LEU A 58 13.77 -4.82 9.55
C LEU A 58 13.65 -5.43 10.96
N ARG A 59 13.52 -6.77 11.04
CA ARG A 59 13.46 -7.48 12.32
C ARG A 59 14.73 -7.28 13.14
N LEU A 60 15.90 -7.41 12.52
CA LEU A 60 17.20 -7.23 13.18
C LEU A 60 17.35 -5.79 13.68
N ARG A 61 16.96 -4.79 12.89
CA ARG A 61 16.94 -3.37 13.30
C ARG A 61 16.08 -3.15 14.53
N LYS A 62 14.83 -3.64 14.51
CA LYS A 62 13.93 -3.55 15.66
C LYS A 62 14.47 -4.24 16.92
N LEU A 63 15.20 -5.35 16.76
CA LEU A 63 15.81 -6.04 17.89
C LEU A 63 17.04 -5.31 18.46
N GLN A 64 17.87 -4.73 17.60
CA GLN A 64 19.13 -4.06 17.96
C GLN A 64 18.90 -2.63 18.44
N ASP A 65 18.15 -1.85 17.67
CA ASP A 65 17.97 -0.41 17.84
C ASP A 65 16.69 -0.08 18.64
N GLY A 66 15.85 -1.09 18.90
CA GLY A 66 14.58 -0.94 19.62
C GLY A 66 13.43 -0.41 18.77
N GLU A 67 13.68 -0.10 17.50
CA GLU A 67 12.68 0.32 16.52
C GLU A 67 13.07 -0.11 15.10
N THR A 68 12.10 -0.14 14.20
CA THR A 68 12.37 -0.15 12.76
C THR A 68 11.45 0.81 12.02
N SER A 69 11.90 1.30 10.87
CA SER A 69 11.28 2.38 10.13
C SER A 69 11.20 2.08 8.64
N ILE A 70 10.07 2.45 8.04
CA ILE A 70 9.81 2.25 6.61
C ILE A 70 9.26 3.53 6.02
N THR A 71 9.88 3.99 4.93
CA THR A 71 9.33 5.03 4.05
C THR A 71 8.77 4.37 2.79
N ALA A 72 7.46 4.46 2.58
CA ALA A 72 6.80 4.00 1.37
C ALA A 72 6.49 5.19 0.45
N ILE A 73 6.82 5.07 -0.83
CA ILE A 73 6.81 6.16 -1.81
C ILE A 73 5.96 5.77 -3.01
N ASP A 74 4.95 6.57 -3.31
CA ASP A 74 4.23 6.58 -4.58
C ASP A 74 4.82 7.69 -5.47
N ALA A 75 5.57 7.25 -6.50
CA ALA A 75 6.34 8.14 -7.35
C ALA A 75 5.45 8.83 -8.40
N GLY A 76 5.36 10.15 -8.31
CA GLY A 76 4.72 11.00 -9.32
C GLY A 76 5.30 12.40 -9.29
N VAL A 77 5.36 13.07 -10.44
CA VAL A 77 5.97 14.42 -10.50
C VAL A 77 5.08 15.48 -9.84
N SER A 78 3.78 15.46 -10.15
CA SER A 78 2.79 16.42 -9.64
C SER A 78 2.06 15.94 -8.37
N ASN A 79 2.34 14.72 -7.95
CA ASN A 79 1.57 13.96 -6.97
C ASN A 79 2.46 12.97 -6.21
N PHE A 80 3.74 13.30 -6.01
CA PHE A 80 4.65 12.50 -5.19
C PHE A 80 4.03 12.34 -3.81
N ALA A 81 3.81 11.11 -3.36
CA ALA A 81 3.27 10.87 -2.03
C ALA A 81 4.18 9.91 -1.28
N TYR A 82 4.31 10.11 0.02
CA TYR A 82 5.06 9.19 0.88
C TYR A 82 4.40 9.06 2.24
N SER A 83 4.63 7.92 2.88
CA SER A 83 4.34 7.70 4.29
C SER A 83 5.56 7.13 5.01
N VAL A 84 5.71 7.48 6.29
CA VAL A 84 6.75 6.97 7.17
C VAL A 84 6.09 6.31 8.37
N PHE A 85 6.31 5.01 8.51
CA PHE A 85 5.91 4.27 9.70
C PHE A 85 7.14 3.88 10.50
N LYS A 86 7.00 3.93 11.83
CA LYS A 86 7.94 3.32 12.78
C LYS A 86 7.25 2.24 13.57
N TRP A 87 7.99 1.20 13.93
CA TRP A 87 7.50 0.16 14.82
C TRP A 87 8.48 -0.09 15.94
N TYR A 88 8.09 0.36 17.14
CA TYR A 88 8.88 0.25 18.35
C TYR A 88 8.78 -1.16 18.95
N LYS A 89 9.84 -1.59 19.62
CA LYS A 89 9.88 -2.84 20.36
C LYS A 89 8.88 -2.80 21.52
N GLY A 90 8.02 -3.80 21.60
CA GLY A 90 6.96 -3.88 22.60
C GLY A 90 5.60 -3.32 22.14
N ASP A 91 5.58 -2.51 21.08
CA ASP A 91 4.32 -2.04 20.50
C ASP A 91 3.64 -3.14 19.70
N GLU A 92 2.32 -3.26 19.87
CA GLU A 92 1.50 -4.19 19.10
C GLU A 92 1.29 -3.74 17.64
N LEU A 93 1.26 -2.42 17.44
CA LEU A 93 0.94 -1.75 16.18
C LEU A 93 2.02 -0.72 15.80
N PRO A 94 2.29 -0.54 14.49
CA PRO A 94 3.19 0.50 14.03
C PRO A 94 2.59 1.90 14.24
N THR A 95 3.43 2.91 14.30
CA THR A 95 3.07 4.33 14.44
C THR A 95 3.31 5.08 13.13
N LEU A 96 2.32 5.84 12.66
CA LEU A 96 2.49 6.81 11.58
C LEU A 96 3.27 8.01 12.10
N VAL A 97 4.46 8.25 11.53
CA VAL A 97 5.37 9.33 11.96
C VAL A 97 5.30 10.51 10.99
N ASP A 98 5.25 10.23 9.69
CA ASP A 98 5.13 11.25 8.66
C ASP A 98 4.27 10.76 7.49
N TRP A 99 3.61 11.69 6.81
CA TRP A 99 2.73 11.42 5.68
C TRP A 99 2.49 12.69 4.88
N ASN A 100 2.85 12.72 3.61
CA ASN A 100 2.73 13.93 2.84
C ASN A 100 2.57 13.68 1.34
N LYS A 101 2.15 14.73 0.63
CA LYS A 101 2.05 14.78 -0.82
C LYS A 101 2.67 16.07 -1.33
N ILE A 102 3.52 15.95 -2.34
CA ILE A 102 4.38 17.01 -2.84
C ILE A 102 4.28 17.09 -4.37
N ASN A 103 4.17 18.31 -4.88
CA ASN A 103 4.44 18.65 -6.26
C ASN A 103 5.94 18.94 -6.39
N LEU A 104 6.67 18.00 -6.98
CA LEU A 104 8.12 18.05 -7.07
C LEU A 104 8.62 19.26 -7.85
N CYS A 105 7.89 19.68 -8.89
CA CYS A 105 8.23 20.86 -9.68
C CYS A 105 8.24 22.11 -8.79
N GLN A 106 7.15 22.32 -8.05
CA GLN A 106 7.00 23.52 -7.25
C GLN A 106 7.96 23.55 -6.07
N ARG A 107 8.18 22.38 -5.44
CA ARG A 107 9.09 22.23 -4.30
C ARG A 107 10.54 22.51 -4.67
N PHE A 108 11.03 21.95 -5.78
CA PHE A 108 12.47 21.95 -6.09
C PHE A 108 12.89 22.82 -7.28
N LEU A 109 11.95 23.21 -8.16
CA LEU A 109 12.23 24.05 -9.32
C LEU A 109 11.60 25.46 -9.20
N GLY A 110 10.83 25.72 -8.14
CA GLY A 110 10.25 27.02 -7.82
C GLY A 110 8.72 27.06 -7.92
N LYS A 111 8.08 27.87 -7.06
CA LYS A 111 6.64 27.91 -6.82
C LYS A 111 5.77 28.16 -8.06
N HIS A 112 6.30 28.87 -9.06
CA HIS A 112 5.58 29.19 -10.30
C HIS A 112 5.72 28.11 -11.38
N ARG A 113 6.55 27.09 -11.18
CA ARG A 113 6.79 26.06 -12.18
C ARG A 113 5.73 24.95 -12.09
N LEU A 114 4.78 24.97 -13.01
CA LEU A 114 3.64 24.04 -13.04
C LEU A 114 3.98 22.67 -13.64
N LYS A 115 5.02 22.59 -14.48
CA LYS A 115 5.42 21.37 -15.17
C LYS A 115 6.94 21.26 -15.20
N MET A 116 7.42 20.04 -15.00
CA MET A 116 8.81 19.66 -15.20
C MET A 116 9.03 19.28 -16.67
N SER A 117 10.11 19.78 -17.26
CA SER A 117 10.56 19.32 -18.57
C SER A 117 11.42 18.06 -18.46
N LEU A 118 11.61 17.33 -19.56
CA LEU A 118 12.60 16.24 -19.67
C LEU A 118 14.05 16.76 -19.73
N ASP A 119 14.31 17.95 -19.21
CA ASP A 119 15.63 18.55 -19.17
C ASP A 119 16.49 17.86 -18.08
N PRO A 120 17.73 17.42 -18.37
CA PRO A 120 18.58 16.75 -17.38
C PRO A 120 18.89 17.58 -16.14
N MET A 121 18.94 18.92 -16.24
CA MET A 121 19.15 19.80 -15.09
C MET A 121 17.93 19.80 -14.17
N ASP A 122 16.72 19.79 -14.73
CA ASP A 122 15.48 19.69 -13.95
C ASP A 122 15.41 18.34 -13.21
N THR A 123 15.65 17.24 -13.91
CA THR A 123 15.59 15.90 -13.33
C THR A 123 16.65 15.72 -12.25
N TRP A 124 17.86 16.27 -12.45
CA TRP A 124 18.90 16.30 -11.43
C TRP A 124 18.50 17.11 -10.21
N LYS A 125 18.02 18.36 -10.37
CA LYS A 125 17.59 19.22 -9.24
C LYS A 125 16.51 18.56 -8.41
N VAL A 126 15.48 18.01 -9.06
CA VAL A 126 14.40 17.30 -8.36
C VAL A 126 14.92 16.04 -7.70
N GLY A 127 15.73 15.24 -8.40
CA GLY A 127 16.28 13.99 -7.86
C GLY A 127 17.24 14.20 -6.68
N HIS A 128 18.04 15.28 -6.70
CA HIS A 128 18.91 15.68 -5.60
C HIS A 128 18.10 16.22 -4.42
N GLY A 129 17.14 17.11 -4.69
CA GLY A 129 16.27 17.66 -3.64
C GLY A 129 15.45 16.58 -2.93
N LEU A 130 14.96 15.59 -3.67
CA LEU A 130 14.30 14.41 -3.09
C LEU A 130 15.24 13.58 -2.23
N LEU A 131 16.49 13.35 -2.69
CA LEU A 131 17.47 12.61 -1.91
C LEU A 131 17.75 13.33 -0.58
N ASP A 132 17.99 14.63 -0.62
CA ASP A 132 18.25 15.44 0.59
C ASP A 132 17.04 15.47 1.51
N MET A 133 15.84 15.64 0.97
CA MET A 133 14.61 15.59 1.75
C MET A 133 14.50 14.25 2.50
N LEU A 134 14.69 13.12 1.81
CA LEU A 134 14.52 11.79 2.40
C LEU A 134 15.64 11.40 3.37
N THR A 135 16.84 11.96 3.24
CA THR A 135 18.02 11.48 3.97
C THR A 135 18.68 12.52 4.88
N SER A 136 18.26 13.78 4.81
CA SER A 136 18.81 14.89 5.57
C SER A 136 17.71 15.69 6.28
N GLU A 137 16.58 15.98 5.61
CA GLU A 137 15.44 16.68 6.24
C GLU A 137 14.59 15.72 7.09
N LEU A 138 14.32 14.52 6.56
CA LEU A 138 13.62 13.45 7.24
C LEU A 138 14.60 12.52 7.95
N ALA A 139 14.11 11.86 9.01
CA ALA A 139 14.86 10.78 9.64
C ALA A 139 15.06 9.63 8.65
N ILE A 140 16.32 9.20 8.47
CA ILE A 140 16.67 8.09 7.59
C ILE A 140 15.88 6.85 8.01
N SER A 141 15.19 6.22 7.06
CA SER A 141 14.47 4.97 7.29
C SER A 141 15.32 3.74 7.03
N ASP A 142 15.03 2.62 7.69
CA ASP A 142 15.70 1.32 7.45
C ASP A 142 15.34 0.72 6.09
N LEU A 143 14.17 1.06 5.56
CA LEU A 143 13.71 0.62 4.26
C LEU A 143 12.96 1.74 3.53
N TYR A 144 13.42 2.04 2.32
CA TYR A 144 12.70 2.81 1.32
C TYR A 144 12.04 1.85 0.33
N VAL A 145 10.71 1.92 0.24
CA VAL A 145 9.94 1.15 -0.73
C VAL A 145 9.35 2.09 -1.77
N LEU A 146 9.77 1.93 -3.02
CA LEU A 146 9.28 2.71 -4.15
C LEU A 146 8.24 1.87 -4.89
N GLU A 147 7.02 2.39 -5.04
CA GLU A 147 6.01 1.75 -5.87
C GLU A 147 6.36 1.90 -7.37
N LYS A 148 6.40 0.77 -8.08
CA LYS A 148 6.66 0.74 -9.53
C LYS A 148 5.52 1.38 -10.30
N GLN A 149 5.84 2.36 -11.12
CA GLN A 149 4.85 2.91 -12.03
C GLN A 149 4.45 1.89 -13.10
N ARG A 150 3.15 1.76 -13.38
CA ARG A 150 2.65 0.84 -14.42
C ARG A 150 2.79 1.47 -15.79
N MET A 151 3.28 0.73 -16.78
CA MET A 151 3.12 1.12 -18.19
C MET A 151 1.62 1.19 -18.52
N ARG A 152 1.14 2.38 -18.87
CA ARG A 152 -0.22 2.56 -19.39
C ARG A 152 -0.20 2.43 -20.90
N SER A 153 -1.27 1.87 -21.49
CA SER A 153 -1.46 1.83 -22.95
C SER A 153 -1.34 3.24 -23.55
N LEU A 154 -0.71 3.34 -24.72
CA LEU A 154 -0.35 4.55 -25.47
C LEU A 154 -1.58 5.37 -25.96
N SER A 155 -2.50 5.74 -25.07
CA SER A 155 -3.78 6.35 -25.46
C SER A 155 -3.73 7.87 -25.64
N SER A 156 -2.68 8.57 -25.17
CA SER A 156 -2.43 9.98 -25.53
C SER A 156 -1.00 10.47 -25.27
N LYS A 157 -0.54 11.47 -26.05
CA LYS A 157 0.80 12.07 -25.94
C LYS A 157 1.11 12.65 -24.55
N ASN A 158 0.12 13.29 -23.92
CA ASN A 158 0.28 13.88 -22.58
C ASN A 158 0.41 12.82 -21.47
N VAL A 159 -0.26 11.68 -21.64
CA VAL A 159 -0.12 10.54 -20.71
C VAL A 159 1.27 9.91 -20.84
N ILE A 160 1.81 9.81 -22.06
CA ILE A 160 3.15 9.25 -22.30
C ILE A 160 4.23 10.08 -21.60
N GLU A 161 4.20 11.40 -21.76
CA GLU A 161 5.21 12.26 -21.14
C GLU A 161 5.16 12.19 -19.61
N SER A 162 3.96 12.21 -19.02
CA SER A 162 3.80 12.10 -17.56
C SER A 162 4.24 10.74 -17.03
N VAL A 163 3.97 9.64 -17.74
CA VAL A 163 4.43 8.29 -17.39
C VAL A 163 5.94 8.18 -17.52
N LEU A 164 6.52 8.68 -18.63
CA LEU A 164 7.97 8.69 -18.84
C LEU A 164 8.68 9.49 -17.74
N LEU A 165 8.21 10.69 -17.42
CA LEU A 165 8.76 11.51 -16.35
C LEU A 165 8.68 10.80 -15.00
N SER A 166 7.56 10.14 -14.69
CA SER A 166 7.41 9.39 -13.44
C SER A 166 8.40 8.21 -13.37
N ASN A 167 8.59 7.48 -14.48
CA ASN A 167 9.58 6.40 -14.57
C ASN A 167 11.01 6.93 -14.41
N VAL A 168 11.35 8.05 -15.07
CA VAL A 168 12.65 8.71 -14.93
C VAL A 168 12.88 9.10 -13.46
N MET A 169 11.88 9.66 -12.80
CA MET A 169 11.98 10.00 -11.38
C MET A 169 12.14 8.79 -10.47
N GLU A 170 11.42 7.69 -10.72
CA GLU A 170 11.59 6.43 -9.99
C GLU A 170 13.04 5.91 -10.12
N HIS A 171 13.57 5.87 -11.35
CA HIS A 171 14.94 5.41 -11.62
C HIS A 171 16.01 6.31 -10.99
N ILE A 172 15.86 7.63 -11.10
CA ILE A 172 16.78 8.60 -10.50
C ILE A 172 16.75 8.47 -8.98
N LEU A 173 15.57 8.42 -8.36
CA LEU A 173 15.45 8.29 -6.92
C LEU A 173 16.06 6.97 -6.42
N PHE A 174 15.76 5.85 -7.09
CA PHE A 174 16.33 4.56 -6.74
C PHE A 174 17.85 4.56 -6.85
N SER A 175 18.39 5.10 -7.95
CA SER A 175 19.83 5.22 -8.17
C SER A 175 20.49 6.08 -7.11
N ASN A 176 19.94 7.26 -6.82
CA ASN A 176 20.46 8.20 -5.83
C ASN A 176 20.48 7.60 -4.42
N LEU A 177 19.39 6.96 -3.99
CA LEU A 177 19.32 6.28 -2.70
C LEU A 177 20.32 5.12 -2.61
N ARG A 178 20.48 4.31 -3.67
CA ARG A 178 21.44 3.21 -3.70
C ARG A 178 22.89 3.68 -3.74
N ASN A 179 23.19 4.75 -4.47
CA ASN A 179 24.52 5.33 -4.51
C ASN A 179 24.90 5.92 -3.15
N LYS A 180 23.97 6.64 -2.49
CA LYS A 180 24.18 7.12 -1.12
C LYS A 180 24.32 5.96 -0.12
N GLN A 181 23.58 4.86 -0.31
CA GLN A 181 23.76 3.64 0.48
C GLN A 181 25.19 3.08 0.39
N ILE A 182 25.72 2.94 -0.83
CA ILE A 182 27.00 2.28 -1.10
C ILE A 182 28.20 3.19 -0.80
N HIS A 183 28.09 4.48 -1.12
CA HIS A 183 29.21 5.42 -1.09
C HIS A 183 29.09 6.49 0.00
N GLY A 184 28.04 6.46 0.82
CA GLY A 184 27.85 7.40 1.92
C GLY A 184 28.78 7.09 3.09
N ASN A 185 29.26 8.13 3.77
CA ASN A 185 30.25 8.00 4.84
C ASN A 185 29.64 7.67 6.22
N LEU A 186 28.33 7.88 6.44
CA LEU A 186 27.67 7.73 7.74
C LEU A 186 26.21 7.29 7.62
N ASN A 187 25.80 6.31 8.44
CA ASN A 187 24.41 5.91 8.71
C ASN A 187 23.56 5.55 7.47
N THR A 188 24.16 4.82 6.52
CA THR A 188 23.54 4.49 5.23
C THR A 188 23.14 3.02 5.06
N ASP A 189 23.08 2.24 6.15
CA ASP A 189 22.68 0.83 6.11
C ASP A 189 21.15 0.64 6.08
N TYR A 190 20.50 1.37 5.18
CA TYR A 190 19.10 1.20 4.83
C TYR A 190 18.96 0.34 3.56
N VAL A 191 17.77 -0.16 3.28
CA VAL A 191 17.47 -0.91 2.06
C VAL A 191 16.63 -0.04 1.12
N VAL A 192 16.87 -0.17 -0.18
CA VAL A 192 15.99 0.42 -1.21
C VAL A 192 15.37 -0.71 -2.00
N HIS A 193 14.05 -0.73 -2.09
CA HIS A 193 13.31 -1.77 -2.79
C HIS A 193 12.26 -1.18 -3.72
N SER A 194 12.19 -1.72 -4.94
CA SER A 194 11.16 -1.37 -5.92
C SER A 194 10.05 -2.43 -5.85
N SER A 195 8.87 -2.02 -5.36
CA SER A 195 7.74 -2.88 -5.03
C SER A 195 6.63 -2.80 -6.08
N SER A 196 5.97 -3.94 -6.33
CA SER A 196 4.80 -3.96 -7.22
C SER A 196 3.56 -3.39 -6.52
N PRO A 197 2.83 -2.45 -7.16
CA PRO A 197 1.51 -1.98 -6.72
C PRO A 197 0.53 -3.11 -6.39
N GLN A 198 0.61 -4.20 -7.15
CA GLN A 198 -0.35 -5.30 -7.09
C GLN A 198 -0.26 -6.04 -5.75
N LYS A 199 0.92 -6.08 -5.11
CA LYS A 199 1.10 -6.79 -3.83
C LYS A 199 0.29 -6.12 -2.72
N MET A 200 0.46 -4.80 -2.57
CA MET A 200 -0.30 -3.99 -1.60
C MET A 200 -1.79 -4.05 -1.92
N ALA A 201 -2.16 -3.87 -3.20
CA ALA A 201 -3.55 -3.94 -3.60
C ALA A 201 -4.20 -5.30 -3.31
N GLN A 202 -3.53 -6.42 -3.57
CA GLN A 202 -4.05 -7.76 -3.25
C GLN A 202 -4.15 -8.00 -1.73
N TYR A 203 -3.22 -7.46 -0.95
CA TYR A 203 -3.23 -7.59 0.50
C TYR A 203 -4.43 -6.86 1.13
N TRP A 204 -4.69 -5.62 0.70
CA TRP A 204 -5.76 -4.78 1.24
C TRP A 204 -7.10 -4.87 0.50
N CYS A 205 -7.09 -5.25 -0.78
CA CYS A 205 -8.23 -5.15 -1.70
C CYS A 205 -8.13 -6.18 -2.86
N ASP A 206 -8.30 -7.48 -2.58
CA ASP A 206 -8.43 -8.53 -3.62
C ASP A 206 -9.86 -8.56 -4.20
N LEU A 207 -10.25 -7.45 -4.86
CA LEU A 207 -11.55 -7.32 -5.50
C LEU A 207 -11.51 -7.99 -6.88
N LYS A 208 -12.01 -9.23 -6.95
CA LYS A 208 -12.12 -9.99 -8.21
C LYS A 208 -13.38 -9.66 -9.01
N SER A 209 -14.45 -9.24 -8.33
CA SER A 209 -15.76 -9.00 -8.94
C SER A 209 -16.61 -8.09 -8.06
N LEU A 210 -17.13 -7.00 -8.63
CA LEU A 210 -18.05 -6.09 -7.95
C LEU A 210 -19.38 -6.78 -7.61
N LYS A 211 -19.93 -7.57 -8.53
CA LYS A 211 -21.15 -8.36 -8.30
C LYS A 211 -21.02 -9.33 -7.12
N THR A 212 -19.88 -10.01 -7.02
CA THR A 212 -19.62 -10.93 -5.89
C THR A 212 -19.56 -10.17 -4.58
N LEU A 213 -18.96 -8.98 -4.58
CA LEU A 213 -18.91 -8.13 -3.40
C LEU A 213 -20.32 -7.65 -3.01
N TYR A 214 -21.10 -7.14 -3.96
CA TYR A 214 -22.46 -6.68 -3.75
C TYR A 214 -23.37 -7.79 -3.19
N ASN A 215 -23.36 -8.97 -3.81
CA ASN A 215 -24.17 -10.11 -3.34
C ASN A 215 -23.82 -10.54 -1.91
N ARG A 216 -22.54 -10.51 -1.54
CA ARG A 216 -22.12 -10.84 -0.17
C ARG A 216 -22.51 -9.76 0.83
N PHE A 217 -22.44 -8.50 0.41
CA PHE A 217 -22.85 -7.36 1.22
C PHE A 217 -24.35 -7.41 1.51
N THR A 218 -25.21 -7.54 0.48
CA THR A 218 -26.67 -7.62 0.65
C THR A 218 -27.10 -8.81 1.51
N GLN A 219 -26.48 -9.97 1.32
CA GLN A 219 -26.71 -11.13 2.20
C GLN A 219 -26.35 -10.84 3.66
N SER A 220 -25.24 -10.13 3.93
CA SER A 220 -24.83 -9.81 5.29
C SER A 220 -25.69 -8.75 5.98
N THR A 221 -26.34 -7.88 5.21
CA THR A 221 -27.23 -6.82 5.72
C THR A 221 -28.70 -7.21 5.69
N GLY A 222 -29.04 -8.44 5.27
CA GLY A 222 -30.41 -8.96 5.22
C GLY A 222 -31.24 -8.41 4.05
N LEU A 223 -30.60 -7.91 3.00
CA LEU A 223 -31.26 -7.26 1.86
C LEU A 223 -31.35 -8.20 0.66
N GLN A 224 -32.43 -8.04 -0.12
CA GLN A 224 -32.68 -8.89 -1.27
C GLN A 224 -31.67 -8.60 -2.41
N PRO A 225 -31.02 -9.63 -2.98
CA PRO A 225 -30.13 -9.44 -4.12
C PRO A 225 -30.91 -8.97 -5.35
N GLN A 226 -30.47 -7.89 -5.99
CA GLN A 226 -31.00 -7.47 -7.28
C GLN A 226 -30.58 -8.49 -8.37
N LYS A 227 -31.55 -9.05 -9.10
CA LYS A 227 -31.31 -10.17 -10.04
C LYS A 227 -30.58 -9.76 -11.33
N ASP A 228 -30.63 -8.48 -11.70
CA ASP A 228 -30.25 -8.01 -13.04
C ASP A 228 -29.11 -6.97 -13.01
N LEU A 229 -27.94 -7.36 -12.48
CA LEU A 229 -26.70 -6.60 -12.74
C LEU A 229 -26.13 -7.02 -14.11
N PRO A 230 -26.15 -6.14 -15.13
CA PRO A 230 -25.72 -6.47 -16.48
C PRO A 230 -24.21 -6.73 -16.54
N PHE A 231 -23.84 -7.78 -17.29
CA PHE A 231 -22.47 -8.19 -17.55
C PHE A 231 -21.93 -7.39 -18.74
N ASN A 232 -20.76 -6.74 -18.62
CA ASN A 232 -19.98 -6.18 -19.73
C ASN A 232 -18.56 -5.80 -19.28
N ASP A 233 -17.64 -5.52 -20.21
CA ASP A 233 -16.26 -5.02 -19.93
C ASP A 233 -16.21 -3.79 -19.00
N ALA A 234 -17.33 -3.07 -18.88
CA ALA A 234 -17.56 -2.05 -17.88
C ALA A 234 -17.28 -2.55 -16.43
N ASP A 235 -17.56 -3.81 -16.11
CA ASP A 235 -17.37 -4.40 -14.77
C ASP A 235 -15.90 -4.31 -14.30
N ASN A 236 -14.93 -4.50 -15.20
CA ASN A 236 -13.52 -4.41 -14.86
C ASN A 236 -13.08 -2.96 -14.59
N PHE A 237 -13.60 -2.01 -15.38
CA PHE A 237 -13.35 -0.58 -15.16
C PHE A 237 -13.99 -0.10 -13.84
N HIS A 238 -15.23 -0.51 -13.57
CA HIS A 238 -15.92 -0.24 -12.32
C HIS A 238 -15.19 -0.89 -11.14
N ALA A 239 -14.71 -2.13 -11.25
CA ALA A 239 -13.92 -2.78 -10.21
C ALA A 239 -12.61 -2.03 -9.91
N ALA A 240 -11.92 -1.49 -10.92
CA ALA A 240 -10.72 -0.68 -10.71
C ALA A 240 -11.03 0.65 -10.00
N LYS A 241 -12.14 1.33 -10.36
CA LYS A 241 -12.60 2.54 -9.67
C LYS A 241 -12.99 2.22 -8.22
N THR A 242 -13.77 1.16 -7.99
CA THR A 242 -14.18 0.73 -6.66
C THR A 242 -12.98 0.32 -5.80
N SER A 243 -11.96 -0.33 -6.37
CA SER A 243 -10.74 -0.65 -5.63
C SER A 243 -10.03 0.60 -5.11
N LYS A 244 -10.03 1.71 -5.87
CA LYS A 244 -9.51 3.00 -5.38
C LYS A 244 -10.35 3.57 -4.25
N THR A 245 -11.67 3.56 -4.40
CA THR A 245 -12.62 4.00 -3.36
C THR A 245 -12.41 3.22 -2.06
N ILE A 246 -12.32 1.88 -2.15
CA ILE A 246 -12.04 0.99 -1.02
C ILE A 246 -10.76 1.42 -0.30
N ARG A 247 -9.67 1.65 -1.02
CA ARG A 247 -8.38 2.02 -0.41
C ARG A 247 -8.43 3.37 0.29
N ILE A 248 -9.02 4.39 -0.34
CA ILE A 248 -9.21 5.71 0.28
C ILE A 248 -10.06 5.58 1.56
N ASN A 249 -11.20 4.89 1.48
CA ASN A 249 -12.10 4.73 2.63
C ASN A 249 -11.49 3.84 3.72
N LEU A 250 -10.62 2.90 3.36
CA LEU A 250 -9.88 2.07 4.30
C LEU A 250 -8.93 2.92 5.13
N VAL A 251 -8.14 3.80 4.51
CA VAL A 251 -7.27 4.74 5.24
C VAL A 251 -8.10 5.66 6.13
N LYS A 252 -9.23 6.18 5.63
CA LYS A 252 -10.14 6.99 6.46
C LYS A 252 -10.62 6.24 7.69
N THR A 253 -10.99 4.97 7.52
CA THR A 253 -11.45 4.09 8.61
C THR A 253 -10.34 3.83 9.61
N ILE A 254 -9.12 3.54 9.14
CA ILE A 254 -7.94 3.31 9.99
C ILE A 254 -7.64 4.56 10.82
N LEU A 255 -7.60 5.75 10.20
CA LEU A 255 -7.33 7.01 10.90
C LEU A 255 -8.40 7.34 11.95
N LYS A 256 -9.68 7.17 11.61
CA LYS A 256 -10.78 7.31 12.59
C LYS A 256 -10.61 6.40 13.80
N ASN A 257 -10.31 5.12 13.56
CA ASN A 257 -10.12 4.13 14.62
C ASN A 257 -8.83 4.32 15.41
N ALA A 258 -7.85 5.07 14.89
CA ALA A 258 -6.66 5.45 15.65
C ALA A 258 -6.94 6.54 16.69
N ILE A 259 -7.97 7.37 16.45
CA ILE A 259 -8.47 8.39 17.38
C ILE A 259 -9.44 7.78 18.40
N ALA A 260 -10.53 7.20 17.88
CA ALA A 260 -11.60 6.59 18.67
C ALA A 260 -11.75 5.12 18.26
N PRO A 261 -11.07 4.19 18.95
CA PRO A 261 -11.07 2.78 18.55
C PRO A 261 -12.48 2.16 18.59
N GLN A 262 -12.97 1.73 17.42
CA GLN A 262 -14.23 0.99 17.26
C GLN A 262 -13.98 -0.43 16.69
N GLY A 263 -12.84 -1.02 17.03
CA GLY A 263 -12.50 -2.41 16.70
C GLY A 263 -11.62 -2.61 15.46
N TYR A 264 -11.35 -1.57 14.65
CA TYR A 264 -10.47 -1.69 13.48
C TYR A 264 -9.25 -0.74 13.54
N LYS A 265 -8.52 -0.77 14.66
CA LYS A 265 -7.28 0.00 14.82
C LYS A 265 -6.11 -0.77 14.21
N LYS A 266 -5.40 -0.15 13.25
CA LYS A 266 -4.25 -0.77 12.55
C LYS A 266 -2.92 -0.05 12.73
N CYS A 267 -2.94 1.19 13.22
CA CYS A 267 -1.73 1.92 13.56
C CYS A 267 -1.97 2.87 14.74
N ASN A 268 -0.89 3.31 15.35
CA ASN A 268 -0.83 4.45 16.25
C ASN A 268 -0.54 5.73 15.44
N LEU A 269 -0.81 6.89 16.03
CA LEU A 269 -0.48 8.20 15.47
C LEU A 269 0.41 8.94 16.46
N THR A 270 1.42 9.66 15.95
CA THR A 270 2.15 10.64 16.78
C THR A 270 1.20 11.76 17.25
N PRO A 271 1.54 12.53 18.29
CA PRO A 271 0.69 13.61 18.78
C PRO A 271 0.30 14.63 17.69
N HIS A 272 1.22 14.96 16.79
CA HIS A 272 0.94 15.85 15.66
C HIS A 272 -0.12 15.26 14.71
N TRP A 273 0.06 14.01 14.26
CA TRP A 273 -0.91 13.36 13.38
C TRP A 273 -2.26 13.13 14.04
N ARG A 274 -2.25 12.79 15.33
CA ARG A 274 -3.47 12.68 16.13
C ARG A 274 -4.26 13.99 16.10
N SER A 275 -3.61 15.11 16.39
CA SER A 275 -4.23 16.44 16.35
C SER A 275 -4.77 16.79 14.97
N ASN A 276 -4.00 16.54 13.90
CA ASN A 276 -4.43 16.83 12.53
C ASN A 276 -5.69 16.04 12.15
N VAL A 277 -5.72 14.74 12.47
CA VAL A 277 -6.86 13.87 12.18
C VAL A 277 -8.07 14.28 13.03
N GLU A 278 -7.90 14.51 14.33
CA GLU A 278 -8.97 14.95 15.23
C GLU A 278 -9.61 16.26 14.75
N GLN A 279 -8.80 17.23 14.34
CA GLN A 279 -9.30 18.50 13.80
C GLN A 279 -10.19 18.28 12.56
N GLN A 280 -9.78 17.42 11.64
CA GLN A 280 -10.56 17.14 10.43
C GLN A 280 -11.81 16.32 10.72
N LEU A 281 -11.77 15.40 11.69
CA LEU A 281 -12.95 14.63 12.12
C LEU A 281 -14.00 15.50 12.81
N ASN A 282 -13.57 16.49 13.57
CA ASN A 282 -14.45 17.45 14.23
C ASN A 282 -14.95 18.56 13.30
N SER A 283 -14.41 18.65 12.07
CA SER A 283 -14.93 19.57 11.07
C SER A 283 -16.31 19.10 10.60
N GLN A 284 -17.25 20.04 10.39
CA GLN A 284 -18.56 19.72 9.80
C GLN A 284 -18.48 19.32 8.31
N LYS A 285 -17.28 19.18 7.74
CA LYS A 285 -17.05 18.87 6.33
C LYS A 285 -16.82 17.37 6.14
N ARG A 286 -17.04 16.88 4.91
CA ARG A 286 -16.69 15.50 4.54
C ARG A 286 -15.19 15.28 4.77
N PHE A 287 -14.85 14.27 5.57
CA PHE A 287 -13.47 13.90 5.87
C PHE A 287 -12.70 13.48 4.61
N LYS A 288 -11.63 14.22 4.29
CA LYS A 288 -10.71 13.96 3.17
C LYS A 288 -9.29 13.75 3.69
N LEU A 289 -8.53 12.88 3.03
CA LEU A 289 -7.17 12.56 3.46
C LEU A 289 -6.24 13.76 3.28
N LEU A 290 -6.34 14.45 2.14
CA LEU A 290 -5.54 15.63 1.86
C LEU A 290 -5.70 16.75 2.91
N ASP A 291 -6.88 16.89 3.49
CA ASP A 291 -7.14 17.93 4.48
C ASP A 291 -6.40 17.65 5.81
N CYS A 292 -5.95 16.39 6.04
CA CYS A 292 -5.13 16.01 7.20
C CYS A 292 -3.68 16.47 7.07
N ILE A 293 -3.16 16.63 5.84
CA ILE A 293 -1.77 17.06 5.60
C ILE A 293 -1.64 18.58 5.40
N GLY A 294 -2.77 19.30 5.44
CA GLY A 294 -2.82 20.76 5.37
C GLY A 294 -3.26 21.30 4.00
N SER A 295 -2.82 22.52 3.69
CA SER A 295 -3.16 23.21 2.45
C SER A 295 -1.97 24.03 1.96
N GLY A 296 -1.67 23.93 0.67
CA GLY A 296 -0.61 24.69 0.02
C GLY A 296 -0.53 24.39 -1.47
N PRO A 297 0.04 25.29 -2.28
CA PRO A 297 0.23 25.04 -3.71
C PRO A 297 1.08 23.78 -3.92
N GLU A 298 2.08 23.58 -3.06
CA GLU A 298 3.04 22.47 -3.10
C GLU A 298 2.40 21.08 -2.94
N LEU A 299 1.11 20.96 -2.60
CA LEU A 299 0.40 19.66 -2.55
C LEU A 299 -0.01 19.14 -3.93
N GLY A 300 0.06 19.99 -4.97
CA GLY A 300 -0.32 19.64 -6.33
C GLY A 300 -1.81 19.32 -6.49
N THR A 301 -2.13 18.27 -7.25
CA THR A 301 -3.53 17.92 -7.53
C THR A 301 -4.25 17.40 -6.27
N ARG A 302 -5.42 17.95 -5.97
CA ARG A 302 -6.22 17.60 -4.77
C ARG A 302 -6.92 16.23 -4.90
N LYS A 303 -6.13 15.15 -4.92
CA LYS A 303 -6.61 13.77 -4.96
C LYS A 303 -6.06 12.98 -3.77
N ASP A 304 -6.94 12.16 -3.19
CA ASP A 304 -6.67 11.34 -2.00
C ASP A 304 -6.02 9.98 -2.36
N ASP A 305 -6.03 9.54 -3.62
CA ASP A 305 -5.59 8.19 -4.00
C ASP A 305 -4.08 7.98 -3.79
N ASP A 306 -3.22 8.92 -4.19
CA ASP A 306 -1.76 8.80 -3.98
C ASP A 306 -1.38 8.75 -2.49
N LEU A 307 -2.11 9.52 -1.66
CA LEU A 307 -1.95 9.51 -0.21
C LEU A 307 -2.39 8.17 0.39
N ALA A 308 -3.52 7.64 -0.06
CA ALA A 308 -4.01 6.35 0.40
C ALA A 308 -3.07 5.20 0.00
N ASP A 309 -2.56 5.23 -1.23
CA ASP A 309 -1.68 4.18 -1.76
C ASP A 309 -0.34 4.17 -1.01
N SER A 310 0.33 5.32 -0.85
CA SER A 310 1.56 5.41 -0.04
C SER A 310 1.37 5.01 1.43
N PHE A 311 0.24 5.38 2.06
CA PHE A 311 -0.09 4.97 3.44
C PHE A 311 -0.26 3.46 3.56
N LEU A 312 -1.11 2.86 2.71
CA LEU A 312 -1.40 1.43 2.76
C LEU A 312 -0.18 0.60 2.36
N HIS A 313 0.70 1.14 1.52
CA HIS A 313 1.94 0.48 1.16
C HIS A 313 2.90 0.39 2.34
N GLY A 314 3.14 1.49 3.06
CA GLY A 314 3.96 1.49 4.28
C GLY A 314 3.39 0.56 5.35
N LEU A 315 2.08 0.63 5.59
CA LEU A 315 1.42 -0.21 6.57
C LEU A 315 1.42 -1.69 6.19
N ALA A 316 1.29 -2.03 4.89
CA ALA A 316 1.40 -3.41 4.42
C ALA A 316 2.75 -4.01 4.78
N TRP A 317 3.84 -3.28 4.57
CA TRP A 317 5.19 -3.73 4.92
C TRP A 317 5.37 -3.97 6.41
N MET A 318 4.76 -3.14 7.27
CA MET A 318 4.76 -3.37 8.71
C MET A 318 4.03 -4.67 9.08
N HIS A 319 2.89 -4.94 8.45
CA HIS A 319 2.16 -6.20 8.67
C HIS A 319 2.90 -7.42 8.11
N TRP A 320 3.58 -7.28 6.98
CA TRP A 320 4.42 -8.33 6.39
C TRP A 320 5.61 -8.63 7.30
N SER A 321 6.23 -7.61 7.88
CA SER A 321 7.27 -7.75 8.89
C SER A 321 6.77 -8.49 10.13
N LYS A 322 5.57 -8.15 10.66
CA LYS A 322 4.94 -8.89 11.76
C LYS A 322 4.72 -10.36 11.42
N THR A 323 4.24 -10.63 10.22
CA THR A 323 4.01 -12.01 9.75
C THR A 323 5.32 -12.80 9.69
N TYR A 324 6.39 -12.16 9.22
CA TYR A 324 7.73 -12.72 9.17
C TYR A 324 8.33 -12.95 10.57
N GLU A 325 8.13 -12.04 11.52
CA GLU A 325 8.55 -12.20 12.91
C GLU A 325 7.95 -13.48 13.51
N GLY A 326 6.62 -13.66 13.40
CA GLY A 326 5.96 -14.87 13.89
C GLY A 326 6.41 -16.15 13.19
N ALA A 327 6.65 -16.12 11.87
CA ALA A 327 7.19 -17.25 11.14
C ALA A 327 8.62 -17.60 11.61
N SER A 328 9.45 -16.59 11.79
CA SER A 328 10.84 -16.71 12.24
C SER A 328 10.93 -17.27 13.65
N GLU A 329 10.10 -16.78 14.58
CA GLU A 329 10.04 -17.28 15.96
C GLU A 329 9.75 -18.78 16.00
N ILE A 330 8.81 -19.27 15.19
CA ILE A 330 8.46 -20.69 15.12
C ILE A 330 9.66 -21.52 14.62
N VAL A 331 10.24 -21.16 13.47
CA VAL A 331 11.30 -21.97 12.87
C VAL A 331 12.63 -21.91 13.64
N MET A 332 12.80 -20.88 14.47
CA MET A 332 14.01 -20.67 15.27
C MET A 332 13.96 -21.30 16.67
N LYS A 333 12.85 -21.93 17.10
CA LYS A 333 12.70 -22.55 18.44
C LYS A 333 13.88 -23.47 18.81
N ASN A 334 14.43 -24.23 17.85
CA ASN A 334 15.58 -25.13 18.02
C ASN A 334 16.82 -24.63 17.25
N GLY A 335 17.09 -23.32 17.23
CA GLY A 335 18.26 -22.75 16.54
C GLY A 335 18.23 -22.93 15.01
N GLY A 336 17.03 -23.05 14.43
CA GLY A 336 16.85 -23.28 13.00
C GLY A 336 17.19 -24.71 12.55
N VAL A 337 17.32 -25.67 13.47
CA VAL A 337 17.41 -27.10 13.12
C VAL A 337 16.05 -27.62 12.70
N PHE A 338 16.02 -28.53 11.73
CA PHE A 338 14.78 -29.15 11.27
C PHE A 338 14.19 -30.05 12.35
N ASP A 339 12.92 -29.85 12.64
CA ASP A 339 12.13 -30.64 13.57
C ASP A 339 10.70 -30.82 13.02
N GLN A 340 10.11 -32.00 13.24
CA GLN A 340 8.78 -32.34 12.70
C GLN A 340 7.64 -31.63 13.43
N GLU A 341 7.77 -31.42 14.74
CA GLU A 341 6.78 -30.67 15.53
C GLU A 341 6.83 -29.19 15.15
N ILE A 342 8.03 -28.61 14.98
CA ILE A 342 8.18 -27.24 14.46
C ILE A 342 7.60 -27.12 13.04
N LEU A 343 7.77 -28.14 12.18
CA LEU A 343 7.17 -28.12 10.84
C LEU A 343 5.64 -28.11 10.90
N LYS A 344 5.05 -28.85 11.85
CA LYS A 344 3.62 -28.83 12.09
C LYS A 344 3.16 -27.45 12.53
N ASP A 345 3.79 -26.88 13.56
CA ASP A 345 3.51 -25.53 14.06
C ASP A 345 3.63 -24.48 12.94
N PHE A 346 4.67 -24.57 12.12
CA PHE A 346 4.89 -23.65 11.00
C PHE A 346 3.79 -23.75 9.95
N ASN A 347 3.36 -24.97 9.59
CA ASN A 347 2.26 -25.16 8.66
C ASN A 347 0.94 -24.67 9.25
N ASP A 348 0.67 -24.94 10.53
CA ASP A 348 -0.54 -24.49 11.21
C ASP A 348 -0.58 -22.95 11.28
N TYR A 349 0.55 -22.31 11.58
CA TYR A 349 0.70 -20.86 11.51
C TYR A 349 0.43 -20.34 10.10
N CYS A 350 1.10 -20.88 9.07
CA CYS A 350 0.86 -20.48 7.67
C CYS A 350 -0.61 -20.64 7.27
N MET A 351 -1.30 -21.65 7.81
CA MET A 351 -2.71 -21.88 7.55
C MET A 351 -3.63 -20.96 8.36
N SER A 352 -3.20 -20.43 9.50
CA SER A 352 -3.96 -19.40 10.22
C SER A 352 -3.92 -18.02 9.56
N LEU A 353 -2.89 -17.76 8.74
CA LEU A 353 -2.69 -16.48 8.08
C LEU A 353 -3.78 -16.17 7.04
N ASN A 354 -4.22 -14.91 7.05
CA ASN A 354 -5.16 -14.35 6.09
C ASN A 354 -4.69 -12.94 5.70
N THR A 355 -4.92 -12.56 4.44
CA THR A 355 -4.75 -11.16 4.03
C THR A 355 -5.78 -10.29 4.75
N GLU A 356 -5.50 -9.00 4.89
CA GLU A 356 -6.42 -8.07 5.56
C GLU A 356 -7.77 -8.01 4.85
N TRP A 357 -7.75 -8.00 3.51
CA TRP A 357 -8.99 -8.13 2.75
C TRP A 357 -9.79 -9.38 3.13
N SER A 358 -9.15 -10.52 3.38
CA SER A 358 -9.86 -11.76 3.74
C SER A 358 -10.46 -11.71 5.15
N LEU A 359 -9.85 -10.95 6.07
CA LEU A 359 -10.33 -10.77 7.45
C LEU A 359 -11.51 -9.81 7.58
N MET A 360 -11.65 -8.83 6.68
CA MET A 360 -12.76 -7.87 6.72
C MET A 360 -14.13 -8.58 6.51
N SER A 361 -15.12 -8.18 7.31
CA SER A 361 -16.50 -8.66 7.12
C SER A 361 -17.08 -8.22 5.78
N SER A 362 -18.08 -8.93 5.27
CA SER A 362 -18.80 -8.53 4.05
C SER A 362 -19.41 -7.13 4.18
N GLN A 363 -19.93 -6.80 5.37
CA GLN A 363 -20.46 -5.48 5.70
C GLN A 363 -19.38 -4.40 5.54
N MET A 364 -18.23 -4.55 6.20
CA MET A 364 -17.13 -3.58 6.12
C MET A 364 -16.67 -3.39 4.68
N LYS A 365 -16.51 -4.48 3.91
CA LYS A 365 -16.11 -4.39 2.51
C LYS A 365 -17.11 -3.62 1.65
N GLY A 366 -18.42 -3.77 1.90
CA GLY A 366 -19.46 -3.03 1.20
C GLY A 366 -19.50 -1.56 1.59
N GLU A 367 -19.35 -1.24 2.88
CA GLU A 367 -19.22 0.14 3.37
C GLU A 367 -17.99 0.84 2.76
N LEU A 368 -16.83 0.18 2.74
CA LEU A 368 -15.62 0.69 2.11
C LEU A 368 -15.79 0.95 0.60
N ALA A 369 -16.56 0.08 -0.06
CA ALA A 369 -16.89 0.21 -1.48
C ALA A 369 -17.99 1.23 -1.77
N GLU A 370 -18.54 1.91 -0.75
CA GLU A 370 -19.68 2.82 -0.85
C GLU A 370 -20.91 2.18 -1.52
N LEU A 371 -21.13 0.89 -1.26
CA LEU A 371 -22.33 0.19 -1.70
C LEU A 371 -23.52 0.63 -0.81
N ASN A 372 -24.09 1.80 -1.11
CA ASN A 372 -25.29 2.29 -0.44
C ASN A 372 -26.56 1.79 -1.14
N LEU A 373 -27.58 1.48 -0.33
CA LEU A 373 -28.87 0.89 -0.71
C LEU A 373 -29.98 1.91 -1.00
N ALA A 374 -29.65 3.18 -1.07
CA ALA A 374 -30.59 4.26 -1.33
C ALA A 374 -29.89 5.29 -2.21
N ASN A 375 -30.32 5.39 -3.48
CA ASN A 375 -30.32 6.59 -4.34
C ASN A 375 -30.46 6.25 -5.84
N ASP A 376 -30.40 4.98 -6.25
CA ASP A 376 -30.69 4.59 -7.64
C ASP A 376 -32.19 4.59 -7.99
N LEU A 377 -33.06 5.05 -7.08
CA LEU A 377 -34.48 5.30 -7.34
C LEU A 377 -34.82 6.79 -7.55
N GLU A 378 -33.90 7.72 -7.24
CA GLU A 378 -34.12 9.16 -7.49
C GLU A 378 -33.39 9.66 -8.75
N THR A 379 -32.32 8.99 -9.17
CA THR A 379 -31.60 9.34 -10.41
C THR A 379 -32.32 8.91 -11.68
N SER A 380 -33.25 7.95 -11.61
CA SER A 380 -34.07 7.56 -12.77
C SER A 380 -35.09 8.61 -13.18
N GLU A 381 -35.59 9.44 -12.26
CA GLU A 381 -36.55 10.50 -12.58
C GLU A 381 -35.86 11.77 -13.13
N GLU A 382 -34.63 12.09 -12.68
CA GLU A 382 -33.87 13.23 -13.22
C GLU A 382 -33.24 12.95 -14.60
N GLU A 383 -32.86 11.70 -14.90
CA GLU A 383 -32.38 11.32 -16.23
C GLU A 383 -33.50 11.29 -17.29
N GLU A 384 -34.74 11.00 -16.89
CA GLU A 384 -35.89 11.03 -17.80
C GLU A 384 -36.30 12.48 -18.15
N TYR A 385 -36.18 13.41 -17.19
CA TYR A 385 -36.46 14.83 -17.42
C TYR A 385 -35.39 15.51 -18.31
N THR A 386 -34.11 15.15 -18.14
CA THR A 386 -33.01 15.72 -18.94
C THR A 386 -32.94 15.17 -20.36
N ASN A 387 -33.38 13.93 -20.61
CA ASN A 387 -33.48 13.36 -21.95
C ASN A 387 -34.70 13.87 -22.73
N SER A 388 -35.84 14.10 -22.06
CA SER A 388 -37.01 14.77 -22.65
C SER A 388 -36.68 16.20 -23.13
N ALA A 389 -35.91 16.95 -22.34
CA ALA A 389 -35.49 18.32 -22.70
C ALA A 389 -34.49 18.37 -23.88
N ARG A 390 -33.69 17.32 -24.09
CA ARG A 390 -32.75 17.23 -25.23
C ARG A 390 -33.42 16.80 -26.52
N SER A 391 -34.48 15.99 -26.46
CA SER A 391 -35.28 15.61 -27.63
C SER A 391 -36.02 16.83 -28.21
N ARG A 392 -36.63 17.67 -27.37
CA ARG A 392 -37.35 18.88 -27.81
C ARG A 392 -36.47 19.96 -28.45
N LYS A 393 -35.17 20.01 -28.15
CA LYS A 393 -34.22 20.94 -28.79
C LYS A 393 -33.70 20.49 -30.16
N ARG A 394 -33.92 19.23 -30.56
CA ARG A 394 -33.52 18.73 -31.88
C ARG A 394 -34.58 18.91 -32.95
N GLU A 395 -35.85 19.10 -32.58
CA GLU A 395 -36.94 19.36 -33.54
C GLU A 395 -37.08 20.85 -33.91
N SER A 396 -36.45 21.77 -33.18
CA SER A 396 -36.52 23.23 -33.45
C SER A 396 -35.38 23.77 -34.35
N LYS A 397 -34.66 22.89 -35.06
CA LYS A 397 -33.67 23.27 -36.08
C LYS A 397 -33.90 22.43 -37.34
N PHE A 398 -35.07 22.63 -37.94
CA PHE A 398 -35.20 22.68 -39.39
C PHE A 398 -35.00 24.12 -39.84
#